data_AF-A0AA40ED43-F1
#
_entry.id   AF-A0AA40ED43-F1
#
_cell.length_a   1.000
_cell.length_b   1.000
_cell.length_c   1.000
_cell.angle_alpha   90.00
_cell.angle_beta   90.00
_cell.angle_gamma   90.00
#
_symmetry.space_group_name_H-M   'P 1'
#
loop_
_entity.id
_entity.type
_entity.pdbx_description
1 polymer ?
#
loop_
_entity_poly.entity_id
_entity_poly.type
_entity_poly.pdbx_seq_one_letter_code
_entity_poly.pdbx_strand_id
1 'polypeptide(L)'
;MGPLARLTVLLAAAFPALVASDTPSSLPHITNISFSGNGCAKDPGFSGGFSDPSITYNSFSARYPGETQTVNCEVHIQASGASPGWQVALKDNWVRGRVALGPGTSLTYYTSVYFSQDAARTDSVRGTVNNNGGDILRQDVTLHSELRNKAWSPCTGSDGYTGILNINFRGALTGDGSWATFEAYNQNWDLEWRRC
;
A
#
# COMPACT_ATOMS: atom_id res chain seq x y z
N MET A 1 -48.44 39.52 -50.05
CA MET A 1 -47.20 38.86 -50.49
C MET A 1 -46.22 38.89 -49.33
N GLY A 2 -46.03 37.75 -48.66
CA GLY A 2 -45.05 37.57 -47.56
C GLY A 2 -43.61 37.40 -48.08
N PRO A 3 -42.64 36.82 -47.32
CA PRO A 3 -42.82 36.10 -46.05
C PRO A 3 -41.73 36.31 -44.95
N LEU A 4 -42.20 36.13 -43.70
CA LEU A 4 -41.67 35.31 -42.59
C LEU A 4 -40.14 35.19 -42.34
N ALA A 5 -39.71 35.77 -41.22
CA ALA A 5 -38.43 35.50 -40.56
C ALA A 5 -38.44 34.11 -39.89
N ARG A 6 -37.42 33.30 -40.16
CA ARG A 6 -37.21 31.98 -39.53
C ARG A 6 -36.30 32.14 -38.31
N LEU A 7 -36.84 31.97 -37.11
CA LEU A 7 -36.05 31.69 -35.90
C LEU A 7 -35.61 30.23 -35.93
N THR A 8 -34.29 29.99 -35.93
CA THR A 8 -33.72 28.64 -35.79
C THR A 8 -33.40 28.42 -34.32
N VAL A 9 -34.13 27.52 -33.65
CA VAL A 9 -33.80 27.04 -32.31
C VAL A 9 -32.79 25.90 -32.47
N LEU A 10 -31.54 26.11 -32.02
CA LEU A 10 -30.55 25.05 -31.88
C LEU A 10 -30.77 24.33 -30.55
N LEU A 11 -31.21 23.08 -30.63
CA LEU A 11 -31.35 22.17 -29.48
C LEU A 11 -29.95 21.65 -29.12
N ALA A 12 -29.39 22.08 -27.99
CA ALA A 12 -28.17 21.48 -27.44
C ALA A 12 -28.49 20.12 -26.83
N ALA A 13 -28.02 19.03 -27.44
CA ALA A 13 -28.10 17.70 -26.86
C ALA A 13 -27.12 17.59 -25.69
N ALA A 14 -27.64 17.67 -24.46
CA ALA A 14 -26.89 17.34 -23.25
C ALA A 14 -26.78 15.81 -23.15
N PHE A 15 -25.70 15.23 -23.66
CA PHE A 15 -25.35 13.85 -23.35
C PHE A 15 -24.88 13.79 -21.89
N PRO A 16 -25.48 12.98 -21.01
CA PRO A 16 -24.88 12.70 -19.72
C PRO A 16 -23.55 11.99 -19.99
N ALA A 17 -22.44 12.63 -19.60
CA ALA A 17 -21.16 11.95 -19.53
C ALA A 17 -21.34 10.77 -18.56
N LEU A 18 -21.32 9.54 -19.08
CA LEU A 18 -21.17 8.35 -18.27
C LEU A 18 -19.86 8.51 -17.51
N VAL A 19 -19.95 8.86 -16.24
CA VAL A 19 -18.82 8.79 -15.31
C VAL A 19 -18.46 7.31 -15.26
N ALA A 20 -17.37 6.93 -15.92
CA ALA A 20 -16.81 5.59 -15.78
C ALA A 20 -16.54 5.40 -14.28
N SER A 21 -17.07 4.32 -13.69
CA SER A 21 -16.70 3.94 -12.33
C SER A 21 -15.19 3.85 -12.26
N ASP A 22 -14.56 4.42 -11.23
CA ASP A 22 -13.10 4.30 -11.01
C ASP A 22 -12.73 2.91 -10.46
N THR A 23 -13.69 1.98 -10.35
CA THR A 23 -13.49 0.62 -9.84
C THR A 23 -14.26 -0.42 -10.65
N PRO A 24 -13.80 -1.70 -10.62
CA PRO A 24 -14.49 -2.84 -11.22
C PRO A 24 -15.96 -2.97 -10.77
N SER A 25 -16.84 -3.47 -11.65
CA SER A 25 -18.24 -3.74 -11.28
C SER A 25 -18.38 -4.91 -10.30
N SER A 26 -17.40 -5.83 -10.32
CA SER A 26 -17.20 -6.87 -9.31
C SER A 26 -15.80 -6.71 -8.77
N LEU A 27 -15.67 -6.53 -7.45
CA LEU A 27 -14.37 -6.49 -6.77
C LEU A 27 -13.87 -7.90 -6.50
N PRO A 28 -12.55 -8.12 -6.52
CA PRO A 28 -12.01 -9.42 -6.19
C PRO A 28 -12.16 -9.71 -4.70
N HIS A 29 -12.18 -11.00 -4.35
CA HIS A 29 -12.03 -11.48 -2.99
C HIS A 29 -10.65 -12.12 -2.84
N ILE A 30 -10.09 -12.03 -1.64
CA ILE A 30 -8.81 -12.65 -1.29
C ILE A 30 -9.02 -14.15 -1.21
N THR A 31 -8.32 -14.90 -2.05
CA THR A 31 -8.39 -16.38 -2.09
C THR A 31 -7.30 -17.01 -1.24
N ASN A 32 -6.17 -16.32 -1.08
CA ASN A 32 -5.07 -16.77 -0.25
C ASN A 32 -4.26 -15.59 0.28
N ILE A 33 -3.77 -15.73 1.51
CA ILE A 33 -2.83 -14.79 2.13
C ILE A 33 -1.76 -15.57 2.88
N SER A 34 -0.51 -15.17 2.71
CA SER A 34 0.62 -15.71 3.48
C SER A 34 1.61 -14.62 3.81
N PHE A 35 2.42 -14.85 4.84
CA PHE A 35 3.39 -13.89 5.34
C PHE A 35 4.79 -14.51 5.36
N SER A 36 5.82 -13.69 5.16
CA SER A 36 7.21 -14.11 5.27
C SER A 36 8.10 -13.00 5.82
N GLY A 37 9.27 -13.36 6.34
CA GLY A 37 10.21 -12.43 6.97
C GLY A 37 10.23 -12.48 8.49
N ASN A 38 11.30 -11.97 9.07
CA ASN A 38 11.56 -12.07 10.51
C ASN A 38 10.65 -11.18 11.36
N GLY A 39 10.02 -10.16 10.79
CA GLY A 39 9.06 -9.26 11.45
C GLY A 39 7.65 -9.82 11.57
N CYS A 40 7.36 -10.97 10.96
CA CYS A 40 6.06 -11.64 11.05
C CYS A 40 6.15 -13.14 11.36
N ALA A 41 7.15 -13.54 12.14
CA ALA A 41 7.35 -14.94 12.54
C ALA A 41 6.19 -15.54 13.38
N LYS A 42 5.31 -14.70 13.94
CA LYS A 42 4.10 -15.13 14.66
C LYS A 42 2.82 -14.77 13.89
N ASP A 43 2.81 -15.02 12.58
CA ASP A 43 1.69 -14.84 11.64
C ASP A 43 0.73 -13.70 11.97
N PRO A 44 0.84 -12.54 11.30
CA PRO A 44 -0.03 -11.40 11.50
C PRO A 44 -1.51 -11.74 11.35
N GLY A 45 -2.36 -11.03 12.09
CA GLY A 45 -3.79 -11.05 11.82
C GLY A 45 -4.11 -10.30 10.54
N PHE A 46 -5.11 -10.75 9.79
CA PHE A 46 -5.66 -10.05 8.64
C PHE A 46 -7.16 -9.75 8.88
N SER A 47 -7.60 -8.55 8.54
CA SER A 47 -9.00 -8.15 8.59
C SER A 47 -9.34 -7.22 7.42
N GLY A 48 -10.65 -7.01 7.20
CA GLY A 48 -11.16 -6.25 6.05
C GLY A 48 -11.30 -7.12 4.80
N GLY A 49 -11.58 -6.47 3.67
CA GLY A 49 -11.62 -7.07 2.35
C GLY A 49 -10.52 -6.54 1.43
N PHE A 50 -10.65 -6.77 0.14
CA PHE A 50 -9.71 -6.24 -0.85
C PHE A 50 -9.82 -4.70 -0.99
N SER A 51 -10.95 -4.11 -0.59
CA SER A 51 -11.18 -2.65 -0.58
C SER A 51 -10.52 -1.92 0.59
N ASP A 52 -10.32 -2.62 1.70
CA ASP A 52 -9.92 -2.05 3.00
C ASP A 52 -9.04 -3.03 3.80
N PRO A 53 -7.97 -3.59 3.18
CA PRO A 53 -7.16 -4.60 3.83
C PRO A 53 -6.38 -4.01 5.01
N SER A 54 -6.39 -4.74 6.12
CA SER A 54 -5.68 -4.37 7.34
C SER A 54 -4.91 -5.56 7.89
N ILE A 55 -3.65 -5.33 8.26
CA ILE A 55 -2.79 -6.30 8.91
C ILE A 55 -2.52 -5.85 10.34
N THR A 56 -2.58 -6.79 11.28
CA THR A 56 -2.20 -6.59 12.67
C THR A 56 -0.94 -7.40 12.96
N TYR A 57 0.16 -6.71 13.26
CA TYR A 57 1.41 -7.38 13.60
C TYR A 57 1.39 -7.92 15.02
N ASN A 58 1.79 -9.18 15.19
CA ASN A 58 1.88 -9.82 16.50
C ASN A 58 3.29 -9.73 17.12
N SER A 59 4.33 -9.45 16.32
CA SER A 59 5.72 -9.50 16.79
C SER A 59 6.72 -8.65 15.99
N PHE A 60 6.25 -7.67 15.21
CA PHE A 60 7.16 -6.81 14.44
C PHE A 60 7.91 -5.85 15.37
N SER A 61 9.19 -6.13 15.63
CA SER A 61 10.01 -5.35 16.57
C SER A 61 11.47 -5.30 16.13
N ALA A 62 11.97 -4.09 15.87
CA ALA A 62 13.37 -3.80 15.58
C ALA A 62 14.08 -3.28 16.84
N ARG A 63 15.34 -3.66 17.06
CA ARG A 63 16.17 -3.15 18.16
C ARG A 63 17.60 -2.87 17.71
N TYR A 64 18.14 -1.72 18.11
CA TYR A 64 19.52 -1.32 17.87
C TYR A 64 20.21 -0.96 19.19
N PRO A 65 21.50 -1.31 19.37
CA PRO A 65 22.26 -2.24 18.53
C PRO A 65 21.77 -3.68 18.70
N GLY A 66 22.06 -4.56 17.73
CA GLY A 66 21.74 -5.98 17.83
C GLY A 66 21.41 -6.64 16.49
N GLU A 67 21.14 -7.94 16.52
CA GLU A 67 20.86 -8.75 15.33
C GLU A 67 19.50 -8.41 14.68
N THR A 68 18.57 -7.84 15.45
CA THR A 68 17.23 -7.44 14.99
C THR A 68 17.13 -5.96 14.67
N GLN A 69 18.25 -5.29 14.37
CA GLN A 69 18.24 -3.89 13.95
C GLN A 69 17.55 -3.68 12.60
N THR A 70 17.44 -4.73 11.78
CA THR A 70 16.63 -4.74 10.56
C THR A 70 15.63 -5.87 10.62
N VAL A 71 14.35 -5.53 10.44
CA VAL A 71 13.25 -6.49 10.40
C VAL A 71 12.33 -6.17 9.23
N ASN A 72 11.78 -7.20 8.61
CA ASN A 72 10.84 -7.06 7.51
C ASN A 72 9.67 -8.04 7.65
N CYS A 73 8.52 -7.63 7.13
CA CYS A 73 7.42 -8.51 6.88
C CYS A 73 6.93 -8.30 5.46
N GLU A 74 6.86 -9.39 4.72
CA GLU A 74 6.32 -9.44 3.38
C GLU A 74 4.99 -10.18 3.39
N VAL A 75 3.99 -9.56 2.77
CA VAL A 75 2.64 -10.09 2.66
C VAL A 75 2.41 -10.47 1.21
N HIS A 76 1.96 -11.70 1.01
CA HIS A 76 1.65 -12.27 -0.30
C HIS A 76 0.15 -12.49 -0.39
N ILE A 77 -0.53 -11.80 -1.31
CA ILE A 77 -1.98 -11.87 -1.46
C ILE A 77 -2.34 -12.31 -2.86
N GLN A 78 -3.18 -13.33 -2.92
CA GLN A 78 -3.84 -13.75 -4.15
C GLN A 78 -5.31 -13.37 -4.07
N ALA A 79 -5.83 -12.75 -5.13
CA ALA A 79 -7.24 -12.39 -5.21
C ALA A 79 -7.82 -12.63 -6.61
N SER A 80 -9.11 -12.96 -6.66
CA SER A 80 -9.85 -13.29 -7.89
C SER A 80 -11.30 -12.81 -7.85
N GLY A 81 -11.98 -12.81 -8.99
CA GLY A 81 -13.38 -12.38 -9.12
C GLY A 81 -13.57 -10.90 -9.49
N ALA A 82 -12.50 -10.21 -9.89
CA ALA A 82 -12.62 -8.88 -10.47
C ALA A 82 -13.32 -8.94 -11.85
N SER A 83 -14.12 -7.95 -12.21
CA SER A 83 -14.65 -7.88 -13.59
C SER A 83 -13.49 -7.72 -14.61
N PRO A 84 -13.63 -8.19 -15.87
CA PRO A 84 -12.58 -8.07 -16.88
C PRO A 84 -12.20 -6.63 -17.25
N GLY A 85 -10.95 -6.43 -17.66
CA GLY A 85 -10.43 -5.13 -18.12
C GLY A 85 -10.06 -4.17 -17.00
N TRP A 86 -9.48 -4.69 -15.91
CA TRP A 86 -9.05 -3.90 -14.76
C TRP A 86 -7.65 -4.28 -14.28
N GLN A 87 -6.95 -3.30 -13.74
CA GLN A 87 -5.72 -3.49 -12.97
C GLN A 87 -5.85 -2.80 -11.61
N VAL A 88 -5.15 -3.33 -10.63
CA VAL A 88 -5.02 -2.76 -9.29
C VAL A 88 -3.56 -2.54 -8.93
N ALA A 89 -3.26 -1.50 -8.15
CA ALA A 89 -1.96 -1.26 -7.57
C ALA A 89 -2.09 -0.80 -6.12
N LEU A 90 -1.06 -1.03 -5.30
CA LEU A 90 -0.97 -0.38 -4.00
C LEU A 90 -0.73 1.11 -4.22
N LYS A 91 -1.60 1.95 -3.66
CA LYS A 91 -1.47 3.39 -3.76
C LYS A 91 -0.71 3.96 -2.58
N ASP A 92 -1.18 3.62 -1.39
CA ASP A 92 -0.68 4.12 -0.13
C ASP A 92 -0.58 2.98 0.88
N ASN A 93 0.45 3.07 1.72
CA ASN A 93 0.66 2.17 2.84
C ASN A 93 0.86 3.00 4.11
N TRP A 94 0.08 2.71 5.15
CA TRP A 94 0.23 3.32 6.46
C TRP A 94 0.59 2.26 7.49
N VAL A 95 1.71 2.44 8.16
CA VAL A 95 2.13 1.59 9.27
C VAL A 95 2.11 2.42 10.54
N ARG A 96 1.31 1.99 11.52
CA ARG A 96 1.33 2.61 12.85
C ARG A 96 2.20 1.79 13.78
N GLY A 97 2.85 2.48 14.70
CA GLY A 97 3.74 1.85 15.64
C GLY A 97 4.25 2.82 16.68
N ARG A 98 5.27 2.41 17.41
CA ARG A 98 5.98 3.24 18.37
C ARG A 98 7.47 3.17 18.14
N VAL A 99 8.13 4.32 18.26
CA VAL A 99 9.58 4.43 18.23
C VAL A 99 10.09 4.91 19.58
N ALA A 100 11.25 4.40 19.98
CA ALA A 100 12.09 5.01 20.99
C ALA A 100 13.51 5.13 20.39
N LEU A 101 13.94 6.35 20.11
CA LEU A 101 15.21 6.63 19.45
C LEU A 101 16.12 7.37 20.42
N GLY A 102 17.26 6.79 20.79
CA GLY A 102 18.29 7.54 21.51
C GLY A 102 18.94 8.62 20.64
N PRO A 103 19.68 9.56 21.24
CA PRO A 103 20.34 10.64 20.50
C PRO A 103 21.22 10.10 19.35
N GLY A 104 21.07 10.68 18.16
CA GLY A 104 21.83 10.29 16.97
C GLY A 104 21.39 8.97 16.31
N THR A 105 20.26 8.39 16.73
CA THR A 105 19.69 7.20 16.08
C THR A 105 18.56 7.56 15.14
N SER A 106 18.31 6.68 14.17
CA SER A 106 17.22 6.83 13.22
C SER A 106 16.54 5.50 12.92
N LEU A 107 15.25 5.59 12.60
CA LEU A 107 14.49 4.54 11.92
C LEU A 107 14.40 4.91 10.44
N THR A 108 14.92 4.06 9.56
CA THR A 108 14.58 4.09 8.14
C THR A 108 13.61 2.97 7.84
N TYR A 109 12.52 3.28 7.14
CA TYR A 109 11.55 2.28 6.70
C TYR A 109 11.45 2.25 5.18
N TYR A 110 11.11 1.08 4.66
CA TYR A 110 10.93 0.82 3.24
C TYR A 110 9.61 0.09 3.02
N THR A 111 8.85 0.51 2.02
CA THR A 111 7.73 -0.26 1.46
C THR A 111 8.11 -0.61 0.03
N SER A 112 8.09 -1.90 -0.33
CA SER A 112 8.30 -2.36 -1.70
C SER A 112 7.14 -3.21 -2.16
N VAL A 113 6.72 -3.04 -3.41
CA VAL A 113 5.52 -3.66 -3.96
C VAL A 113 5.79 -4.17 -5.35
N TYR A 114 5.37 -5.40 -5.61
CA TYR A 114 5.39 -5.99 -6.95
C TYR A 114 4.36 -7.11 -7.08
N PHE A 115 3.99 -7.43 -8.31
CA PHE A 115 3.21 -8.63 -8.61
C PHE A 115 4.15 -9.76 -9.03
N SER A 116 3.94 -10.99 -8.54
CA SER A 116 4.84 -12.12 -8.85
C SER A 116 4.95 -12.41 -10.35
N GLN A 117 3.93 -12.05 -11.13
CA GLN A 117 3.88 -12.21 -12.58
C GLN A 117 4.84 -11.27 -13.32
N ASP A 118 5.24 -10.16 -12.70
CA ASP A 118 6.18 -9.19 -13.25
C ASP A 118 6.98 -8.54 -12.10
N ALA A 119 7.78 -9.37 -11.40
CA ALA A 119 8.56 -8.90 -10.24
C ALA A 119 9.62 -7.85 -10.62
N ALA A 120 10.03 -7.79 -11.90
CA ALA A 120 10.90 -6.75 -12.40
C ALA A 120 10.27 -5.35 -12.29
N ARG A 121 8.93 -5.27 -12.35
CA ARG A 121 8.16 -4.04 -12.13
C ARG A 121 7.85 -3.87 -10.64
N THR A 122 8.88 -3.53 -9.88
CA THR A 122 8.77 -3.18 -8.46
C THR A 122 8.66 -1.65 -8.28
N ASP A 123 7.79 -1.21 -7.37
CA ASP A 123 7.82 0.16 -6.84
C ASP A 123 8.26 0.14 -5.37
N SER A 124 9.11 1.09 -4.99
CA SER A 124 9.69 1.14 -3.65
C SER A 124 9.75 2.57 -3.14
N VAL A 125 9.36 2.76 -1.88
CA VAL A 125 9.42 4.04 -1.18
C VAL A 125 10.20 3.87 0.10
N ARG A 126 10.97 4.91 0.44
CA ARG A 126 11.76 5.02 1.66
C ARG A 126 11.28 6.24 2.46
N GLY A 127 11.20 6.09 3.78
CA GLY A 127 11.09 7.21 4.70
C GLY A 127 11.97 7.04 5.93
N THR A 128 12.07 8.09 6.74
CA THR A 128 12.96 8.12 7.91
C THR A 128 12.35 8.91 9.06
N VAL A 129 12.59 8.45 10.29
CA VAL A 129 12.37 9.17 11.54
C VAL A 129 13.73 9.32 12.22
N ASN A 130 14.16 10.54 12.47
CA ASN A 130 15.47 10.84 13.05
C ASN A 130 15.32 11.40 14.46
N ASN A 131 16.23 11.06 15.36
CA ASN A 131 16.43 11.80 16.59
C ASN A 131 17.73 12.63 16.53
N ASN A 132 17.57 13.90 16.16
CA ASN A 132 18.66 14.88 16.12
C ASN A 132 18.83 15.64 17.44
N GLY A 133 18.02 15.34 18.47
CA GLY A 133 18.08 15.98 19.78
C GLY A 133 19.06 15.30 20.73
N GLY A 134 19.29 15.94 21.88
CA GLY A 134 20.14 15.39 22.96
C GLY A 134 19.43 14.41 23.89
N ASP A 135 18.10 14.33 23.83
CA ASP A 135 17.28 13.46 24.66
C ASP A 135 16.70 12.28 23.86
N ILE A 136 16.17 11.27 24.55
CA ILE A 136 15.51 10.14 23.91
C ILE A 136 14.15 10.58 23.34
N LEU A 137 13.95 10.39 22.05
CA LEU A 137 12.66 10.58 21.39
C LEU A 137 11.79 9.33 21.61
N ARG A 138 10.64 9.47 22.28
CA ARG A 138 9.62 8.41 22.40
C ARG A 138 8.28 8.91 21.92
N GLN A 139 7.72 8.27 20.90
CA GLN A 139 6.41 8.64 20.37
C GLN A 139 5.77 7.52 19.58
N ASP A 140 4.45 7.57 19.51
CA ASP A 140 3.69 6.82 18.50
C ASP A 140 3.92 7.48 17.13
N VAL A 141 4.03 6.66 16.09
CA VAL A 141 4.29 7.11 14.72
C VAL A 141 3.25 6.54 13.77
N THR A 142 2.94 7.30 12.73
CA THR A 142 2.25 6.81 11.53
C THR A 142 3.19 7.02 10.36
N LEU A 143 3.74 5.93 9.84
CA LEU A 143 4.65 5.91 8.71
C LEU A 143 3.83 5.77 7.44
N HIS A 144 3.96 6.70 6.51
CA HIS A 144 3.19 6.71 5.26
C HIS A 144 4.13 6.52 4.07
N SER A 145 3.80 5.58 3.19
CA SER A 145 4.46 5.38 1.91
C SER A 145 3.45 5.57 0.78
N GLU A 146 3.66 6.56 -0.07
CA GLU A 146 2.87 6.83 -1.28
C GLU A 146 3.61 6.30 -2.52
N LEU A 147 3.09 5.26 -3.15
CA LEU A 147 3.77 4.50 -4.22
C LEU A 147 3.52 5.15 -5.58
N ARG A 148 4.31 6.15 -5.98
CA ARG A 148 3.98 6.99 -7.16
C ARG A 148 4.09 6.28 -8.51
N ASN A 149 5.00 5.32 -8.66
CA ASN A 149 5.20 4.66 -9.96
C ASN A 149 4.22 3.53 -10.21
N LYS A 150 3.62 3.00 -9.13
CA LYS A 150 2.55 1.99 -9.10
C LYS A 150 2.94 0.70 -9.86
N ALA A 151 3.21 -0.36 -9.10
CA ALA A 151 3.27 -1.72 -9.65
C ALA A 151 1.84 -2.21 -9.92
N TRP A 152 1.42 -2.19 -11.19
CA TRP A 152 0.08 -2.61 -11.60
C TRP A 152 0.00 -4.12 -11.76
N SER A 153 -1.13 -4.71 -11.33
CA SER A 153 -1.46 -6.11 -11.55
C SER A 153 -1.50 -6.48 -13.03
N PRO A 154 -1.50 -7.78 -13.39
CA PRO A 154 -2.01 -8.22 -14.69
C PRO A 154 -3.42 -7.66 -14.97
N CYS A 155 -3.74 -7.49 -16.25
CA CYS A 155 -5.08 -7.10 -16.67
C CYS A 155 -6.05 -8.26 -16.41
N THR A 156 -7.14 -8.01 -15.68
CA THR A 156 -8.11 -9.05 -15.31
C THR A 156 -8.83 -9.61 -16.54
N GLY A 157 -8.87 -10.94 -16.65
CA GLY A 157 -9.61 -11.66 -17.67
C GLY A 157 -10.96 -12.17 -17.17
N SER A 158 -11.52 -13.17 -17.86
CA SER A 158 -12.78 -13.82 -17.47
C SER A 158 -12.71 -14.57 -16.13
N ASP A 159 -11.51 -14.92 -15.67
CA ASP A 159 -11.24 -15.53 -14.37
C ASP A 159 -11.20 -14.50 -13.22
N GLY A 160 -11.18 -13.21 -13.56
CA GLY A 160 -11.07 -12.11 -12.60
C GLY A 160 -9.79 -12.12 -11.78
N TYR A 161 -8.74 -12.81 -12.24
CA TYR A 161 -7.48 -12.97 -11.53
C TYR A 161 -6.69 -11.66 -11.51
N THR A 162 -6.23 -11.25 -10.33
CA THR A 162 -5.46 -10.01 -10.14
C THR A 162 -3.96 -10.23 -9.95
N GLY A 163 -3.46 -11.46 -10.09
CA GLY A 163 -2.07 -11.78 -9.79
C GLY A 163 -1.81 -12.11 -8.32
N ILE A 164 -0.54 -12.22 -7.97
CA ILE A 164 -0.08 -12.36 -6.58
C ILE A 164 0.61 -11.05 -6.21
N LEU A 165 -0.02 -10.25 -5.36
CA LEU A 165 0.49 -9.00 -4.85
C LEU A 165 1.44 -9.28 -3.69
N ASN A 166 2.67 -8.78 -3.77
CA ASN A 166 3.68 -8.87 -2.72
C ASN A 166 3.96 -7.47 -2.18
N ILE A 167 3.80 -7.28 -0.88
CA ILE A 167 4.06 -6.02 -0.19
C ILE A 167 5.03 -6.28 0.95
N ASN A 168 6.26 -5.80 0.82
CA ASN A 168 7.28 -5.90 1.84
C ASN A 168 7.43 -4.58 2.60
N PHE A 169 7.16 -4.61 3.90
CA PHE A 169 7.49 -3.51 4.81
C PHE A 169 8.72 -3.87 5.64
N ARG A 170 9.75 -3.02 5.61
CA ARG A 170 11.00 -3.21 6.34
C ARG A 170 11.32 -2.00 7.20
N GLY A 171 11.63 -2.23 8.47
CA GLY A 171 12.19 -1.23 9.38
C GLY A 171 13.67 -1.53 9.64
N ALA A 172 14.51 -0.51 9.59
CA ALA A 172 15.94 -0.59 9.87
C ALA A 172 16.35 0.55 10.81
N LEU A 173 16.92 0.20 11.95
CA LEU A 173 17.46 1.13 12.93
C LEU A 173 18.97 1.28 12.73
N THR A 174 19.46 2.51 12.84
CA THR A 174 20.89 2.85 12.71
C THR A 174 21.28 3.95 13.70
N GLY A 175 22.57 4.08 14.01
CA GLY A 175 23.11 5.14 14.85
C GLY A 175 24.58 4.91 15.23
N ASP A 176 25.11 5.78 16.09
CA ASP A 176 26.55 5.86 16.40
C ASP A 176 26.90 5.54 17.86
N GLY A 177 25.96 4.99 18.65
CA GLY A 177 26.24 4.52 20.02
C GLY A 177 25.07 4.52 21.00
N SER A 178 23.94 5.14 20.67
CA SER A 178 22.72 5.10 21.48
C SER A 178 21.82 3.91 21.09
N TRP A 179 20.96 3.46 22.00
CA TRP A 179 19.97 2.41 21.69
C TRP A 179 18.76 2.96 20.93
N ALA A 180 18.07 2.10 20.18
CA ALA A 180 16.80 2.43 19.55
C ALA A 180 15.87 1.21 19.47
N THR A 181 14.56 1.44 19.47
CA THR A 181 13.54 0.43 19.22
C THR A 181 12.45 0.95 18.30
N PHE A 182 11.86 0.03 17.53
CA PHE A 182 10.66 0.28 16.73
C PHE A 182 9.75 -0.94 16.82
N GLU A 183 8.47 -0.71 17.10
CA GLU A 183 7.45 -1.74 17.09
C GLU A 183 6.32 -1.30 16.16
N ALA A 184 5.93 -2.16 15.22
CA ALA A 184 4.78 -1.90 14.35
C ALA A 184 3.56 -2.65 14.90
N TYR A 185 2.40 -2.00 14.86
CA TYR A 185 1.15 -2.53 15.41
C TYR A 185 0.19 -2.95 14.31
N ASN A 186 -0.07 -2.05 13.37
CA ASN A 186 -0.96 -2.32 12.25
C ASN A 186 -0.45 -1.68 10.97
N GLN A 187 -0.86 -2.27 9.85
CA GLN A 187 -0.59 -1.81 8.51
C GLN A 187 -1.91 -1.75 7.73
N ASN A 188 -2.18 -0.62 7.09
CA ASN A 188 -3.37 -0.41 6.27
C ASN A 188 -2.96 0.02 4.88
N TRP A 189 -3.75 -0.37 3.88
CA TRP A 189 -3.48 -0.05 2.49
C TRP A 189 -4.66 0.65 1.84
N ASP A 190 -4.34 1.55 0.92
CA ASP A 190 -5.28 2.06 -0.08
C ASP A 190 -4.87 1.48 -1.44
N LEU A 191 -5.85 0.95 -2.17
CA LEU A 191 -5.63 0.35 -3.48
C LEU A 191 -6.25 1.24 -4.56
N GLU A 192 -5.53 1.40 -5.65
CA GLU A 192 -5.99 2.16 -6.81
C GLU A 192 -6.31 1.23 -7.97
N TRP A 193 -7.39 1.54 -8.66
CA TRP A 193 -7.88 0.79 -9.80
C TRP A 193 -7.76 1.60 -11.08
N ARG A 194 -7.52 0.91 -12.20
CA ARG A 194 -7.57 1.51 -13.52
C ARG A 194 -8.04 0.52 -14.58
N ARG A 195 -8.46 1.06 -15.71
CA ARG A 195 -8.75 0.28 -16.91
C ARG A 195 -7.47 -0.22 -17.60
N CYS A 196 -7.60 -1.41 -18.15
CA CYS A 196 -6.78 -2.04 -19.18
C CYS A 196 -7.77 -2.74 -20.14
#